data_AF-J7F541-F1
#
_entry.id   AF-J7F541-F1
#
_cell.length_a   1.000
_cell.length_b   1.000
_cell.length_c   1.000
_cell.angle_alpha   90.00
_cell.angle_beta   90.00
_cell.angle_gamma   90.00
#
_symmetry.space_group_name_H-M   'P 1'
#
loop_
_entity.id
_entity.type
_entity.pdbx_description
1 polymer ?
#
loop_
_entity_poly.entity_id
_entity_poly.type
_entity_poly.pdbx_seq_one_letter_code
_entity_poly.pdbx_strand_id
1 'polypeptide(L)'
;PFTMAFLGWLFIRHLFVHWLPAEQLDSYIAGLILLAAAPCTAMVFVWSRLTGGDPLFTLSQVALNDSIMVVAFAPLVAFLLGLSAISVPWATLLISVGLYIIIPVLLAQVWRKWLLGQGTAAFEAAMAKIGPWSISALLATLVLLFAFQGEAILQQPLVIALLAVPILIQVFFNSALAYWLNRR
;
A
#
# COMPACT_ATOMS: atom_id res chain seq x y z
N PRO A 1 6.89 1.55 7.11
CA PRO A 1 6.09 1.75 8.34
C PRO A 1 6.77 2.49 9.51
N PHE A 2 7.89 2.02 10.09
CA PHE A 2 8.47 2.61 11.31
C PHE A 2 8.91 4.07 11.18
N THR A 3 9.63 4.41 10.11
CA THR A 3 9.98 5.81 9.80
C THR A 3 8.74 6.68 9.67
N MET A 4 7.61 6.12 9.20
CA MET A 4 6.34 6.85 9.11
C MET A 4 5.66 7.02 10.45
N ALA A 5 5.74 6.02 11.33
CA ALA A 5 5.23 6.17 12.68
C ALA A 5 5.98 7.31 13.40
N PHE A 6 7.30 7.38 13.22
CA PHE A 6 8.12 8.48 13.76
C PHE A 6 7.76 9.84 13.13
N LEU A 7 7.69 9.92 11.79
CA LEU A 7 7.32 11.17 11.10
C LEU A 7 5.89 11.59 11.43
N GLY A 8 4.95 10.65 11.52
CA GLY A 8 3.58 10.91 11.95
C GLY A 8 3.54 11.47 13.38
N TRP A 9 4.25 10.84 14.31
CA TRP A 9 4.37 11.37 15.67
C TRP A 9 4.98 12.77 15.71
N LEU A 10 6.08 13.02 15.00
CA LEU A 10 6.76 14.31 14.97
C LEU A 10 5.92 15.40 14.32
N PHE A 11 5.43 15.16 13.11
CA PHE A 11 4.71 16.17 12.33
C PHE A 11 3.28 16.37 12.87
N ILE A 12 2.55 15.31 13.22
CA ILE A 12 1.15 15.42 13.63
C ILE A 12 1.01 15.79 15.10
N ARG A 13 1.77 15.18 16.03
CA ARG A 13 1.62 15.48 17.47
C ARG A 13 2.43 16.69 17.95
N HIS A 14 3.51 17.08 17.26
CA HIS A 14 4.34 18.20 17.71
C HIS A 14 4.26 19.42 16.79
N LEU A 15 4.48 19.26 15.49
CA LEU A 15 4.58 20.42 14.59
C LEU A 15 3.22 20.98 14.15
N PHE A 16 2.26 20.12 13.83
CA PHE A 16 0.99 20.49 13.21
C PHE A 16 -0.22 20.39 14.15
N VAL A 17 0.01 20.10 15.43
CA VAL A 17 -1.05 19.86 16.42
C VAL A 17 -2.06 21.01 16.54
N HIS A 18 -1.62 22.26 16.31
CA HIS A 18 -2.48 23.46 16.39
C HIS A 18 -3.27 23.73 15.09
N TRP A 19 -2.89 23.09 13.98
CA TRP A 19 -3.51 23.26 12.66
C TRP A 19 -4.38 22.08 12.25
N LEU A 20 -4.41 21.04 13.08
CA LEU A 20 -5.18 19.82 12.85
C LEU A 20 -6.27 19.68 13.93
N PRO A 21 -7.45 19.13 13.58
CA PRO A 21 -8.49 18.82 14.56
C PRO A 21 -7.96 17.87 15.64
N ALA A 22 -8.00 18.30 16.90
CA ALA A 22 -7.43 17.55 18.03
C ALA A 22 -8.01 16.13 18.16
N GLU A 23 -9.29 15.95 17.82
CA GLU A 23 -9.99 14.67 17.86
C GLU A 23 -9.54 13.67 16.79
N GLN A 24 -8.88 14.13 15.71
CA GLN A 24 -8.53 13.31 14.56
C GLN A 24 -7.04 12.99 14.45
N LEU A 25 -6.20 13.53 15.34
CA LEU A 25 -4.75 13.35 15.31
C LEU A 25 -4.34 11.87 15.30
N ASP A 26 -4.94 11.06 16.17
CA ASP A 26 -4.65 9.64 16.26
C ASP A 26 -5.11 8.88 15.01
N SER A 27 -6.27 9.23 14.46
CA SER A 27 -6.77 8.69 13.20
C SER A 27 -5.86 9.02 12.02
N TYR A 28 -5.30 10.23 11.96
CA TYR A 28 -4.34 10.62 10.92
C TYR A 28 -3.01 9.88 11.05
N ILE A 29 -2.49 9.72 12.27
CA ILE A 29 -1.26 8.93 12.51
C ILE A 29 -1.49 7.47 12.12
N ALA A 30 -2.61 6.88 12.51
CA ALA A 30 -2.99 5.53 12.10
C ALA A 30 -3.07 5.41 10.58
N GLY A 31 -3.71 6.38 9.91
CA GLY A 31 -3.79 6.44 8.45
C GLY A 31 -2.41 6.49 7.79
N LEU A 32 -1.49 7.34 8.29
CA LEU A 32 -0.12 7.43 7.78
C LEU A 32 0.67 6.13 7.96
N ILE A 33 0.51 5.47 9.12
CA ILE A 33 1.17 4.18 9.40
C ILE A 33 0.63 3.10 8.47
N LEU A 34 -0.69 3.01 8.32
CA LEU A 34 -1.36 2.04 7.44
C LEU A 34 -0.95 2.26 5.98
N LEU A 35 -0.94 3.50 5.51
CA LEU A 35 -0.47 3.86 4.17
C LEU A 35 0.96 3.41 3.92
N ALA A 36 1.84 3.59 4.90
CA ALA A 36 3.26 3.24 4.80
C ALA A 36 3.59 1.78 5.12
N ALA A 37 2.61 1.03 5.59
CA ALA A 37 2.67 -0.42 5.70
C ALA A 37 2.14 -1.07 4.42
N ALA A 38 1.13 -0.50 3.76
CA ALA A 38 0.52 -1.07 2.57
C ALA A 38 1.53 -1.26 1.43
N PRO A 39 1.59 -2.44 0.79
CA PRO A 39 2.45 -2.69 -0.34
C PRO A 39 1.84 -2.08 -1.61
N CYS A 40 2.66 -1.54 -2.49
CA CYS A 40 2.22 -1.05 -3.80
C CYS A 40 2.85 -1.92 -4.89
N THR A 41 2.11 -2.92 -5.37
CA THR A 41 2.66 -3.96 -6.26
C THR A 41 2.58 -3.56 -7.73
N ALA A 42 1.38 -3.21 -8.19
CA ALA A 42 1.12 -2.90 -9.60
C ALA A 42 1.82 -1.61 -10.08
N MET A 43 1.82 -0.55 -9.26
CA MET A 43 2.35 0.74 -9.69
C MET A 43 3.88 0.72 -9.83
N VAL A 44 4.58 -0.03 -8.97
CA VAL A 44 6.05 -0.15 -9.03
C VAL A 44 6.50 -0.77 -10.35
N PHE A 45 5.75 -1.73 -10.91
CA PHE A 45 6.02 -2.26 -12.25
C PHE A 45 5.86 -1.23 -13.36
N VAL A 46 4.80 -0.41 -13.29
CA VAL A 46 4.57 0.66 -14.27
C VAL A 46 5.72 1.67 -14.21
N TRP A 47 6.09 2.13 -13.02
CA TRP A 47 7.22 3.05 -12.85
C TRP A 47 8.55 2.45 -13.33
N SER A 48 8.84 1.19 -12.97
CA SER A 48 10.07 0.52 -13.45
C SER A 48 10.11 0.43 -14.97
N ARG A 49 8.99 0.16 -15.64
CA ARG A 49 8.96 0.16 -17.12
C ARG A 49 9.20 1.55 -17.70
N LEU A 50 8.60 2.58 -17.10
CA LEU A 50 8.75 3.97 -17.56
C LEU A 50 10.17 4.51 -17.40
N THR A 51 10.90 4.07 -16.37
CA THR A 51 12.27 4.50 -16.11
C THR A 51 13.35 3.61 -16.73
N GLY A 52 12.95 2.56 -17.46
CA GLY A 52 13.89 1.59 -18.06
C GLY A 52 14.57 0.67 -17.04
N GLY A 53 13.95 0.45 -15.88
CA GLY A 53 14.44 -0.46 -14.84
C GLY A 53 14.30 -1.94 -15.20
N ASP A 54 15.04 -2.79 -14.48
CA ASP A 54 15.02 -4.25 -14.66
C ASP A 54 13.70 -4.86 -14.12
N PRO A 55 12.86 -5.45 -14.99
CA PRO A 55 11.58 -6.03 -14.58
C PRO A 55 11.73 -7.31 -13.74
N LEU A 56 12.81 -8.08 -13.90
CA LEU A 56 13.05 -9.30 -13.10
C LEU A 56 13.49 -8.93 -11.68
N PHE A 57 14.38 -7.93 -11.56
CA PHE A 57 14.76 -7.39 -10.26
C PHE A 57 13.54 -6.82 -9.53
N THR A 58 12.74 -6.00 -10.22
CA THR A 58 11.50 -5.44 -9.68
C THR A 58 10.52 -6.53 -9.23
N LEU A 59 10.33 -7.57 -10.05
CA LEU A 59 9.49 -8.71 -9.73
C LEU A 59 9.96 -9.43 -8.47
N SER A 60 11.26 -9.68 -8.34
CA SER A 60 11.83 -10.36 -7.17
C SER A 60 11.61 -9.56 -5.88
N GLN A 61 11.77 -8.24 -5.93
CA GLN A 61 11.55 -7.35 -4.78
C GLN A 61 10.09 -7.29 -4.38
N VAL A 62 9.18 -7.11 -5.35
CA VAL A 62 7.74 -7.08 -5.08
C VAL A 62 7.28 -8.41 -4.52
N ALA A 63 7.72 -9.54 -5.08
CA ALA A 63 7.37 -10.87 -4.59
C ALA A 63 7.87 -11.12 -3.16
N LEU A 64 9.09 -10.70 -2.84
CA LEU A 64 9.64 -10.81 -1.49
C LEU A 64 8.83 -9.94 -0.51
N ASN A 65 8.58 -8.68 -0.87
CA ASN A 65 7.82 -7.75 -0.06
C ASN A 65 6.41 -8.27 0.23
N ASP A 66 5.69 -8.72 -0.80
CA ASP A 66 4.33 -9.25 -0.64
C ASP A 66 4.31 -10.52 0.22
N SER A 67 5.29 -11.41 0.04
CA SER A 67 5.41 -12.64 0.83
C SER A 67 5.63 -12.33 2.32
N ILE A 68 6.52 -11.38 2.62
CA ILE A 68 6.73 -10.89 3.99
C ILE A 68 5.44 -10.30 4.54
N MET A 69 4.74 -9.50 3.73
CA MET A 69 3.52 -8.80 4.14
C MET A 69 2.36 -9.73 4.46
N VAL A 70 2.17 -10.84 3.73
CA VAL A 70 1.11 -11.82 4.03
C VAL A 70 1.18 -12.32 5.48
N VAL A 71 2.39 -12.46 6.03
CA VAL A 71 2.60 -12.95 7.40
C VAL A 71 2.79 -11.80 8.39
N ALA A 72 3.56 -10.78 8.01
CA ALA A 72 3.99 -9.72 8.91
C ALA A 72 3.00 -8.54 9.01
N PHE A 73 2.09 -8.35 8.04
CA PHE A 73 1.20 -7.18 8.03
C PHE A 73 0.31 -7.10 9.27
N ALA A 74 -0.43 -8.17 9.56
CA ALA A 74 -1.35 -8.17 10.71
C ALA A 74 -0.61 -7.99 12.06
N PRO A 75 0.49 -8.73 12.35
CA PRO A 75 1.29 -8.49 13.56
C PRO A 75 1.88 -7.09 13.64
N LEU A 76 2.42 -6.57 12.53
CA LEU A 76 3.11 -5.27 12.48
C LEU A 76 2.12 -4.12 12.68
N VAL A 77 0.96 -4.16 12.00
CA VAL A 77 -0.10 -3.17 12.17
C VAL A 77 -0.65 -3.20 13.59
N ALA A 78 -0.90 -4.39 14.15
CA ALA A 78 -1.38 -4.52 15.51
C ALA A 78 -0.37 -3.95 16.53
N PHE A 79 0.93 -4.21 16.34
CA PHE A 79 1.98 -3.66 17.18
C PHE A 79 2.05 -2.13 17.07
N LEU A 80 2.07 -1.59 15.86
CA LEU A 80 2.20 -0.14 15.63
C LEU A 80 0.97 0.64 16.10
N LEU A 81 -0.24 0.13 15.87
CA LEU A 81 -1.48 0.76 16.34
C LEU A 81 -1.66 0.62 17.86
N GLY A 82 -1.22 -0.50 18.44
CA GLY A 82 -1.18 -0.70 19.89
C GLY A 82 -0.27 0.32 20.60
N LEU A 83 0.87 0.68 19.99
CA LEU A 83 1.75 1.74 20.48
C LEU A 83 1.12 3.14 20.39
N SER A 84 0.15 3.35 19.50
CA SER A 84 -0.62 4.60 19.39
C SER A 84 -1.88 4.63 20.25
N ALA A 85 -2.07 3.65 21.16
CA ALA A 85 -3.24 3.52 22.05
C ALA A 85 -4.60 3.38 21.33
N ILE A 86 -4.60 2.95 20.07
CA ILE A 86 -5.82 2.75 19.29
C ILE A 86 -6.26 1.30 19.47
N SER A 87 -7.53 1.09 19.86
CA SER A 87 -8.09 -0.25 20.00
C SER A 87 -8.14 -0.94 18.64
N VAL A 88 -7.36 -1.99 18.47
CA VAL A 88 -7.28 -2.75 17.22
C VAL A 88 -8.43 -3.77 17.16
N PRO A 89 -9.36 -3.67 16.18
CA PRO A 89 -10.42 -4.65 16.02
C PRO A 89 -9.89 -5.92 15.35
N TRP A 90 -9.30 -6.81 16.15
CA TRP A 90 -8.65 -8.06 15.69
C TRP A 90 -9.56 -8.96 14.85
N ALA A 91 -10.85 -9.07 15.22
CA ALA A 91 -11.81 -9.85 14.45
C ALA A 91 -11.97 -9.29 13.03
N THR A 92 -12.10 -7.98 12.90
CA THR A 92 -12.22 -7.30 11.60
C THR A 92 -10.93 -7.44 10.79
N LEU A 93 -9.77 -7.23 11.40
CA LEU A 93 -8.49 -7.40 10.70
C LEU A 93 -8.29 -8.82 10.16
N LEU A 94 -8.58 -9.85 10.96
CA LEU A 94 -8.45 -11.24 10.54
C LEU A 94 -9.43 -11.58 9.40
N ILE A 95 -10.67 -11.11 9.49
CA ILE A 95 -11.66 -11.27 8.42
C ILE A 95 -11.19 -10.56 7.14
N SER A 96 -10.70 -9.32 7.25
CA SER A 96 -10.19 -8.56 6.10
C SER A 96 -8.97 -9.24 5.47
N VAL A 97 -8.02 -9.74 6.25
CA VAL A 97 -6.87 -10.49 5.72
C VAL A 97 -7.32 -11.78 5.05
N GLY A 98 -8.22 -12.54 5.67
CA GLY A 98 -8.78 -13.76 5.07
C GLY A 98 -9.47 -13.49 3.74
N LEU A 99 -10.36 -12.50 3.72
CA LEU A 99 -11.21 -12.20 2.57
C LEU A 99 -10.46 -11.47 1.44
N TYR A 100 -9.63 -10.48 1.75
CA TYR A 100 -8.96 -9.65 0.74
C TYR A 100 -7.58 -10.15 0.34
N ILE A 101 -6.92 -11.01 1.14
CA ILE A 101 -5.58 -11.54 0.84
C ILE A 101 -5.64 -13.05 0.59
N ILE A 102 -6.05 -13.83 1.58
CA ILE A 102 -5.93 -15.30 1.52
C ILE A 102 -6.79 -15.90 0.42
N ILE A 103 -8.08 -15.55 0.35
CA ILE A 103 -9.01 -16.09 -0.65
C ILE A 103 -8.54 -15.76 -2.09
N PRO A 104 -8.24 -14.50 -2.46
CA PRO A 104 -7.76 -14.18 -3.80
C PRO A 104 -6.47 -14.92 -4.17
N VAL A 105 -5.52 -15.03 -3.25
CA VAL A 105 -4.26 -15.76 -3.49
C VAL A 105 -4.50 -17.24 -3.73
N LEU A 106 -5.37 -17.89 -2.94
CA LEU A 106 -5.71 -19.30 -3.14
C LEU A 106 -6.37 -19.52 -4.51
N LEU A 107 -7.37 -18.69 -4.87
CA LEU A 107 -8.03 -18.78 -6.17
C LEU A 107 -7.04 -18.57 -7.31
N ALA A 108 -6.16 -17.58 -7.21
CA ALA A 108 -5.13 -17.30 -8.21
C ALA A 108 -4.17 -18.48 -8.38
N GLN A 109 -3.73 -19.13 -7.30
CA GLN A 109 -2.81 -20.27 -7.37
C GLN A 109 -3.48 -21.53 -7.93
N VAL A 110 -4.73 -21.81 -7.56
CA VAL A 110 -5.50 -22.91 -8.13
C VAL A 110 -5.68 -22.71 -9.63
N TRP A 111 -6.06 -21.49 -10.05
CA TRP A 111 -6.25 -21.17 -11.47
C TRP A 111 -4.94 -21.26 -12.24
N ARG A 112 -3.84 -20.71 -11.70
CA ARG A 112 -2.51 -20.81 -12.28
C ARG A 112 -2.08 -22.26 -12.48
N LYS A 113 -2.27 -23.12 -11.47
CA LYS A 113 -1.93 -24.54 -11.56
C LYS A 113 -2.74 -25.25 -12.65
N TRP A 114 -4.03 -24.94 -12.76
CA TRP A 114 -4.91 -25.50 -13.78
C TRP A 114 -4.54 -25.06 -15.21
N LEU A 115 -4.19 -23.78 -15.40
CA LEU A 115 -3.75 -23.24 -16.70
C LEU A 115 -2.38 -23.79 -17.13
N LEU A 116 -1.41 -23.87 -16.21
CA LEU A 116 -0.10 -24.45 -16.51
C LEU A 116 -0.20 -25.95 -16.84
N GLY A 117 -1.17 -26.66 -16.25
CA GLY A 117 -1.47 -28.05 -16.62
C GLY A 117 -2.00 -28.22 -18.05
N GLN A 118 -2.53 -27.17 -18.66
CA GLN A 118 -2.97 -27.13 -20.07
C GLN A 118 -1.87 -26.67 -21.04
N GLY A 119 -0.69 -26.32 -20.53
CA GLY A 119 0.43 -25.81 -21.29
C GLY A 119 0.65 -24.30 -21.12
N THR A 120 1.90 -23.88 -21.31
CA THR A 120 2.33 -22.48 -21.12
C THR A 120 1.59 -21.50 -22.03
N ALA A 121 1.24 -21.92 -23.24
CA ALA A 121 0.46 -21.09 -24.18
C ALA A 121 -0.94 -20.73 -23.64
N ALA A 122 -1.60 -21.65 -22.92
CA ALA A 122 -2.91 -21.39 -22.32
C ALA A 122 -2.82 -20.35 -21.18
N PHE A 123 -1.74 -20.40 -20.39
CA PHE A 123 -1.46 -19.43 -19.35
C PHE A 123 -1.20 -18.03 -19.91
N GLU A 124 -0.35 -17.92 -20.95
CA GLU A 124 -0.04 -16.64 -21.60
C GLU A 124 -1.29 -16.02 -22.25
N ALA A 125 -2.12 -16.82 -22.93
CA ALA A 125 -3.36 -16.34 -23.52
C ALA A 125 -4.35 -15.82 -22.46
N ALA A 126 -4.45 -16.51 -21.31
CA ALA A 126 -5.29 -16.06 -20.21
C ALA A 126 -4.76 -14.75 -19.59
N MET A 127 -3.45 -14.63 -19.38
CA MET A 127 -2.81 -13.40 -18.87
C MET A 127 -3.06 -12.21 -19.80
N ALA A 128 -2.89 -12.38 -21.10
CA ALA A 128 -3.16 -11.33 -22.09
C ALA A 128 -4.63 -10.86 -22.07
N LYS A 129 -5.57 -11.78 -21.82
CA LYS A 129 -7.00 -11.46 -21.75
C LYS A 129 -7.40 -10.74 -20.45
N ILE A 130 -6.77 -11.08 -19.32
CA ILE A 130 -7.08 -10.50 -18.00
C ILE A 130 -6.43 -9.13 -17.79
N GLY A 131 -5.27 -8.88 -18.41
CA GLY A 131 -4.52 -7.62 -18.25
C GLY A 131 -5.38 -6.35 -18.37
N PRO A 132 -6.16 -6.16 -19.46
CA PRO A 132 -7.04 -5.01 -19.60
C PRO A 132 -8.09 -4.88 -18.49
N TRP A 133 -8.70 -5.99 -18.06
CA TRP A 133 -9.68 -6.00 -16.98
C TRP A 133 -9.09 -5.56 -15.65
N SER A 134 -7.85 -5.97 -15.35
CA SER A 134 -7.15 -5.55 -14.14
C SER A 134 -6.94 -4.03 -14.12
N ILE A 135 -6.52 -3.45 -15.25
CA ILE A 135 -6.30 -2.00 -15.37
C ILE A 135 -7.65 -1.26 -15.28
N SER A 136 -8.68 -1.73 -15.97
CA SER A 136 -10.02 -1.15 -15.89
C SER A 136 -10.58 -1.17 -14.47
N ALA A 137 -10.40 -2.27 -13.72
CA ALA A 137 -10.84 -2.38 -12.32
C ALA A 137 -10.06 -1.42 -11.40
N LEU A 138 -8.74 -1.29 -11.59
CA LEU A 138 -7.91 -0.32 -10.85
C LEU A 138 -8.39 1.11 -11.11
N LEU A 139 -8.58 1.48 -12.37
CA LEU A 139 -9.05 2.82 -12.75
C LEU A 139 -10.46 3.09 -12.25
N ALA A 140 -11.37 2.11 -12.35
CA ALA A 140 -12.72 2.23 -11.79
C ALA A 140 -12.67 2.44 -10.27
N THR A 141 -11.82 1.71 -9.56
CA THR A 141 -11.64 1.89 -8.11
C THR A 141 -11.13 3.29 -7.78
N LEU A 142 -10.19 3.81 -8.58
CA LEU A 142 -9.67 5.17 -8.43
C LEU A 142 -10.76 6.21 -8.64
N VAL A 143 -11.55 6.09 -9.71
CA VAL A 143 -12.69 6.98 -9.98
C VAL A 143 -13.70 6.95 -8.83
N LEU A 144 -14.06 5.77 -8.34
CA LEU A 144 -14.99 5.61 -7.22
C LEU A 144 -14.44 6.22 -5.93
N LEU A 145 -13.15 6.01 -5.63
CA LEU A 145 -12.51 6.59 -4.45
C LEU A 145 -12.58 8.12 -4.49
N PHE A 146 -12.23 8.74 -5.61
CA PHE A 146 -12.33 10.20 -5.77
C PHE A 146 -13.77 10.70 -5.77
N ALA A 147 -14.71 9.96 -6.34
CA ALA A 147 -16.13 10.32 -6.32
C ALA A 147 -16.70 10.32 -4.90
N PHE A 148 -16.36 9.31 -4.08
CA PHE A 148 -16.84 9.21 -2.70
C PHE A 148 -16.08 10.12 -1.72
N GLN A 149 -14.80 10.40 -1.96
CA GLN A 149 -13.97 11.27 -1.12
C GLN A 149 -13.96 12.74 -1.56
N GLY A 150 -14.63 13.08 -2.67
CA GLY A 150 -14.55 14.40 -3.30
C GLY A 150 -14.94 15.56 -2.38
N GLU A 151 -16.01 15.41 -1.59
CA GLU A 151 -16.44 16.43 -0.64
C GLU A 151 -15.41 16.64 0.48
N ALA A 152 -14.85 15.57 1.02
CA ALA A 152 -13.80 15.64 2.03
C ALA A 152 -12.53 16.34 1.50
N ILE A 153 -12.17 16.08 0.23
CA ILE A 153 -11.04 16.74 -0.44
C ILE A 153 -11.25 18.25 -0.54
N LEU A 154 -12.47 18.69 -0.86
CA LEU A 154 -12.80 20.11 -0.99
C LEU A 154 -12.91 20.82 0.36
N GLN A 155 -13.40 20.14 1.40
CA GLN A 155 -13.60 20.73 2.73
C GLN A 155 -12.29 20.82 3.54
N GLN A 156 -11.34 19.91 3.34
CA GLN A 156 -10.13 19.81 4.17
C GLN A 156 -8.80 19.92 3.39
N PRO A 157 -8.62 20.93 2.50
CA PRO A 157 -7.41 21.03 1.68
C PRO A 157 -6.15 21.27 2.52
N LEU A 158 -6.27 22.03 3.62
CA LEU A 158 -5.15 22.34 4.50
C LEU A 158 -4.65 21.09 5.24
N VAL A 159 -5.57 20.26 5.74
CA VAL A 159 -5.23 18.97 6.38
C VAL A 159 -4.47 18.09 5.40
N ILE A 160 -4.97 17.93 4.18
CA ILE A 160 -4.32 17.13 3.13
C ILE A 160 -2.91 17.64 2.84
N ALA A 161 -2.73 18.96 2.71
CA ALA A 161 -1.43 19.57 2.47
C ALA A 161 -0.45 19.29 3.63
N LEU A 162 -0.91 19.39 4.89
CA LEU A 162 -0.10 19.08 6.05
C LEU A 162 0.29 17.59 6.11
N LEU A 163 -0.65 16.69 5.84
CA LEU A 163 -0.37 15.24 5.78
C LEU A 163 0.56 14.87 4.63
N ALA A 164 0.53 15.61 3.52
CA ALA A 164 1.43 15.39 2.38
C ALA A 164 2.90 15.65 2.75
N VAL A 165 3.20 16.55 3.70
CA VAL A 165 4.59 16.86 4.09
C VAL A 165 5.36 15.63 4.60
N PRO A 166 4.93 14.92 5.67
CA PRO A 166 5.64 13.72 6.13
C PRO A 166 5.64 12.61 5.07
N ILE A 167 4.57 12.51 4.24
CA ILE A 167 4.50 11.59 3.10
C ILE A 167 5.64 11.83 2.11
N LEU A 168 5.79 13.06 1.64
CA LEU A 168 6.84 13.42 0.69
C LEU A 168 8.22 13.21 1.29
N ILE A 169 8.46 13.67 2.53
CA ILE A 169 9.75 13.49 3.20
C ILE A 169 10.12 12.00 3.25
N GLN A 170 9.19 11.12 3.64
CA GLN A 170 9.46 9.70 3.67
C GLN A 170 9.75 9.13 2.29
N VAL A 171 8.93 9.45 1.29
CA VAL A 171 9.06 8.88 -0.06
C VAL A 171 10.39 9.28 -0.68
N PHE A 172 10.79 10.54 -0.55
CA PHE A 172 12.09 11.02 -1.03
C PHE A 172 13.24 10.41 -0.23
N PHE A 173 13.13 10.34 1.09
CA PHE A 173 14.17 9.73 1.93
C PHE A 173 14.40 8.25 1.57
N ASN A 174 13.34 7.44 1.53
CA ASN A 174 13.43 6.02 1.20
C ASN A 174 13.95 5.80 -0.23
N SER A 175 13.43 6.56 -1.20
CA SER A 175 13.86 6.45 -2.60
C SER A 175 15.32 6.85 -2.78
N ALA A 176 15.76 7.94 -2.14
CA ALA A 176 17.15 8.40 -2.20
C ALA A 176 18.10 7.41 -1.51
N LEU A 177 17.71 6.87 -0.36
CA LEU A 177 18.49 5.86 0.36
C LEU A 177 18.64 4.58 -0.49
N ALA A 178 17.54 4.08 -1.05
CA ALA A 178 17.56 2.90 -1.91
C ALA A 178 18.42 3.12 -3.17
N TYR A 179 18.29 4.28 -3.80
CA TYR A 179 19.11 4.65 -4.95
C TYR A 179 20.60 4.70 -4.60
N TRP A 180 20.95 5.31 -3.46
CA TRP A 180 22.34 5.41 -3.01
C TRP A 180 22.94 4.03 -2.66
N LEU A 181 22.17 3.17 -2.00
CA LEU A 181 22.60 1.81 -1.64
C LEU A 181 22.81 0.92 -2.88
N ASN A 182 21.95 1.04 -3.90
CA ASN A 182 22.07 0.27 -5.15
C ASN A 182 23.14 0.80 -6.10
N ARG A 183 23.66 2.02 -5.88
CA ARG A 183 24.74 2.61 -6.68
C ARG A 183 26.13 2.14 -6.25
N ARG A 184 26.22 1.48 -5.09
CA ARG A 184 27.43 0.84 -4.56
C ARG A 184 27.46 -0.63 -4.97
#